data_AF-A0A974CPY6-F1
#
_entry.id   AF-A0A974CPY6-F1
#
_cell.length_a   1.000
_cell.length_b   1.000
_cell.length_c   1.000
_cell.angle_alpha   90.00
_cell.angle_beta   90.00
_cell.angle_gamma   90.00
#
_symmetry.space_group_name_H-M   'P 1'
#
loop_
_entity.id
_entity.type
_entity.pdbx_description
1 polymer ?
#
loop_
_entity_poly.entity_id
_entity_poly.type
_entity_poly.pdbx_seq_one_letter_code
_entity_poly.pdbx_strand_id
1 'polypeptide(L)'
;GLSGTCLFFLRTTEKAITTANISQEVNFNMFECTNGSILHGLETLLSQVMVPSLKCQENWGAVADGMQNLQIQEYLDSLDKFIGTLSSARHNLEGKIELKRVDSSNFLENMHPSDFINA
;
A
#
# COMPACT_ATOMS: atom_id res chain seq x y z
N GLY A 1 3.21 9.85 7.84
CA GLY A 1 2.65 8.50 7.59
C GLY A 1 3.41 7.47 8.38
N LEU A 2 2.90 6.24 8.48
CA LEU A 2 3.67 5.10 8.99
C LEU A 2 4.82 4.80 8.02
N SER A 3 6.04 4.69 8.54
CA SER A 3 7.26 4.42 7.78
C SER A 3 8.11 3.36 8.50
N GLY A 4 9.11 2.80 7.81
CA GLY A 4 9.95 1.71 8.31
C GLY A 4 9.62 0.35 7.69
N THR A 5 10.24 -0.71 8.21
CA THR A 5 9.99 -2.08 7.76
C THR A 5 8.69 -2.60 8.36
N CYS A 6 7.75 -3.01 7.49
CA CYS A 6 6.53 -3.70 7.90
C CYS A 6 6.82 -5.20 7.99
N LEU A 7 6.44 -5.82 9.12
CA LEU A 7 6.54 -7.26 9.36
C LEU A 7 5.16 -7.80 9.68
N PHE A 8 4.76 -8.88 9.01
CA PHE A 8 3.51 -9.56 9.31
C PHE A 8 3.64 -11.07 9.16
N PHE A 9 2.87 -11.78 9.99
CA PHE A 9 2.99 -13.21 10.18
C PHE A 9 1.61 -13.83 10.01
N LEU A 10 1.47 -14.74 9.05
CA LEU A 10 0.19 -15.38 8.75
C LEU A 10 0.27 -16.87 9.03
N ARG A 11 -0.54 -17.32 9.98
CA ARG A 11 -0.79 -18.73 10.25
C ARG A 11 -1.95 -19.20 9.37
N THR A 12 -1.67 -20.12 8.46
CA THR A 12 -2.65 -20.66 7.50
C THR A 12 -3.18 -22.03 7.91
N THR A 13 -2.70 -22.59 9.02
CA THR A 13 -3.08 -23.92 9.53
C THR A 13 -3.55 -23.83 10.98
N GLU A 14 -4.44 -24.73 11.39
CA GLU A 14 -4.88 -24.84 12.80
C GLU A 14 -3.92 -25.64 13.69
N LYS A 15 -2.79 -26.09 13.16
CA LYS A 15 -1.79 -26.84 13.92
C LYS A 15 -1.16 -25.96 15.00
N ALA A 16 -0.95 -26.52 16.19
CA ALA A 16 -0.32 -25.78 17.29
C ALA A 16 1.09 -25.30 16.89
N ILE A 17 1.37 -24.01 17.10
CA ILE A 17 2.67 -23.43 16.84
C ILE A 17 3.60 -23.71 18.02
N THR A 18 4.76 -24.27 17.73
CA THR A 18 5.84 -24.55 18.66
C THR A 18 7.13 -23.89 18.16
N THR A 19 8.12 -23.73 19.03
CA THR A 19 9.44 -23.22 18.62
C THR A 19 10.10 -24.08 17.55
N ALA A 20 9.75 -25.37 17.48
CA ALA A 20 10.30 -26.30 16.50
C ALA A 20 9.62 -26.21 15.11
N ASN A 21 8.37 -25.76 15.03
CA ASN A 21 7.60 -25.76 13.76
C ASN A 21 7.26 -24.37 13.22
N ILE A 22 7.55 -23.30 13.96
CA ILE A 22 7.12 -21.94 13.61
C ILE A 22 7.56 -21.51 12.21
N SER A 23 8.77 -21.87 11.78
CA SER A 23 9.30 -21.53 10.46
C SER A 23 8.58 -22.22 9.28
N GLN A 24 7.86 -23.30 9.54
CA GLN A 24 7.11 -24.04 8.52
C GLN A 24 5.61 -23.75 8.56
N GLU A 25 5.08 -23.45 9.74
CA GLU A 25 3.63 -23.26 9.95
C GLU A 25 3.19 -21.80 9.88
N VAL A 26 4.14 -20.86 9.88
CA VAL A 26 3.88 -19.42 9.81
C VAL A 26 4.54 -18.85 8.57
N ASN A 27 3.77 -18.09 7.79
CA ASN A 27 4.29 -17.33 6.65
C ASN A 27 4.85 -16.01 7.18
N PHE A 28 6.17 -15.86 7.08
CA PHE A 28 6.90 -14.66 7.44
C PHE A 28 6.95 -13.73 6.24
N ASN A 29 6.39 -12.53 6.38
CA ASN A 29 6.38 -11.56 5.30
C ASN A 29 6.92 -10.22 5.78
N MET A 30 7.60 -9.52 4.88
CA MET A 30 8.05 -8.16 5.10
C MET A 30 7.93 -7.31 3.84
N PHE A 31 7.76 -6.01 4.01
CA PHE A 31 7.98 -5.04 2.95
C PHE A 31 8.44 -3.69 3.51
N GLU A 32 9.15 -2.95 2.70
CA GLU A 32 9.84 -1.73 3.12
C GLU A 32 8.98 -0.49 2.86
N CYS A 33 8.81 0.36 3.89
CA CYS A 33 8.07 1.62 3.80
C CYS A 33 8.96 2.85 4.13
N THR A 34 10.27 2.68 4.40
CA THR A 34 11.16 3.76 4.86
C THR A 34 11.23 4.93 3.88
N ASN A 35 11.25 4.65 2.57
CA ASN A 35 11.38 5.68 1.53
C ASN A 35 10.03 6.12 0.93
N GLY A 36 8.93 5.83 1.60
CA GLY A 36 7.60 6.15 1.08
C GLY A 36 6.50 5.98 2.11
N SER A 37 5.32 5.63 1.63
CA SER A 37 4.17 5.26 2.46
C SER A 37 3.93 3.75 2.41
N ILE A 38 3.02 3.26 3.25
CA ILE A 38 2.53 1.88 3.15
C ILE A 38 2.02 1.52 1.75
N LEU A 39 1.45 2.49 1.02
CA LEU A 39 0.98 2.30 -0.35
C LEU A 39 2.16 2.08 -1.30
N HIS A 40 3.26 2.81 -1.12
CA HIS A 40 4.49 2.58 -1.89
C HIS A 40 5.07 1.19 -1.60
N GLY A 41 5.21 0.83 -0.33
CA GLY A 41 5.74 -0.49 0.05
C GLY A 41 4.90 -1.66 -0.49
N LEU A 42 3.56 -1.53 -0.47
CA LEU A 42 2.65 -2.53 -1.03
C LEU A 42 2.74 -2.60 -2.56
N GLU A 43 2.79 -1.45 -3.24
CA GLU A 43 2.97 -1.37 -4.69
C GLU A 43 4.28 -2.04 -5.13
N THR A 44 5.38 -1.79 -4.41
CA THR A 44 6.68 -2.41 -4.66
C THR A 44 6.62 -3.92 -4.46
N LEU A 45 6.06 -4.40 -3.34
CA LEU A 45 5.91 -5.83 -3.07
C LEU A 45 5.12 -6.54 -4.18
N LEU A 46 3.99 -5.94 -4.60
CA LEU A 46 3.14 -6.53 -5.62
C LEU A 46 3.82 -6.53 -6.99
N SER A 47 4.36 -5.40 -7.43
CA SER A 47 4.94 -5.24 -8.77
C SER A 47 6.27 -5.95 -8.96
N GLN A 48 7.14 -5.95 -7.95
CA GLN A 48 8.51 -6.47 -8.07
C GLN A 48 8.65 -7.92 -7.61
N VAL A 49 7.77 -8.40 -6.72
CA VAL A 49 7.90 -9.74 -6.13
C VAL A 49 6.71 -10.62 -6.48
N MET A 50 5.49 -10.21 -6.16
CA MET A 50 4.31 -11.09 -6.29
C MET A 50 3.91 -11.33 -7.74
N VAL A 51 3.77 -10.28 -8.57
CA VAL A 51 3.40 -10.42 -9.99
C VAL A 51 4.39 -11.30 -10.75
N PRO A 52 5.72 -11.08 -10.67
CA PRO A 52 6.67 -11.94 -11.37
C PRO A 52 6.61 -13.38 -10.89
N SER A 53 6.47 -13.60 -9.57
CA SER A 53 6.37 -14.95 -9.00
C SER A 53 5.14 -15.69 -9.51
N LEU A 54 3.99 -15.01 -9.58
CA LEU A 54 2.76 -15.58 -10.14
C LEU A 54 2.89 -15.86 -11.64
N LYS A 55 3.50 -14.96 -12.42
CA LYS A 55 3.74 -15.16 -13.86
C LYS A 55 4.67 -16.35 -14.15
N CYS A 56 5.58 -16.69 -13.24
CA CYS A 56 6.44 -17.88 -13.32
C CYS A 56 5.79 -19.15 -12.76
N GLN A 57 4.59 -19.08 -12.19
CA GLN A 57 3.96 -20.24 -11.57
C GLN A 57 3.40 -21.20 -12.62
N GLU A 58 3.87 -22.45 -12.56
CA GLU A 58 3.43 -23.52 -13.46
C GLU A 58 2.13 -24.18 -12.98
N ASN A 59 1.96 -24.30 -11.65
CA ASN A 59 0.83 -24.98 -11.05
C ASN A 59 -0.19 -24.00 -10.47
N TRP A 60 -1.36 -23.93 -11.10
CA TRP A 60 -2.50 -23.11 -10.67
C TRP A 60 -3.62 -23.93 -10.00
N GLY A 61 -3.26 -25.10 -9.45
CA GLY A 61 -4.18 -25.97 -8.74
C GLY A 61 -5.17 -26.65 -9.69
N ALA A 62 -6.46 -26.42 -9.48
CA ALA A 62 -7.53 -27.05 -10.26
C ALA A 62 -7.69 -26.45 -11.68
N VAL A 63 -7.04 -25.32 -11.97
CA VAL A 63 -7.12 -24.67 -13.27
C VAL A 63 -6.17 -25.34 -14.26
N ALA A 64 -6.74 -26.02 -15.26
CA ALA A 64 -5.98 -26.58 -16.36
C ALA A 64 -5.34 -25.48 -17.24
N ASP A 65 -4.29 -25.85 -17.96
CA ASP A 65 -3.60 -25.03 -18.96
C ASP A 65 -2.83 -23.80 -18.44
N GLY A 66 -2.82 -23.58 -17.11
CA GLY A 66 -1.98 -22.58 -16.45
C GLY A 66 -2.07 -21.20 -17.10
N MET A 67 -0.94 -20.60 -17.48
CA MET A 67 -0.88 -19.27 -18.12
C MET A 67 -1.64 -19.14 -19.45
N GLN A 68 -2.03 -20.25 -20.10
CA GLN A 68 -2.86 -20.22 -21.31
C GLN A 68 -4.36 -20.11 -20.99
N ASN A 69 -4.73 -20.28 -19.72
CA ASN A 69 -6.10 -20.13 -19.28
C ASN A 69 -6.50 -18.65 -19.21
N LEU A 70 -7.62 -18.30 -19.85
CA LEU A 70 -8.14 -16.93 -19.87
C LEU A 70 -8.37 -16.35 -18.47
N GLN A 71 -8.86 -17.14 -17.51
CA GLN A 71 -9.14 -16.65 -16.15
C GLN A 71 -7.86 -16.27 -15.41
N ILE A 72 -6.76 -16.98 -15.65
CA ILE A 72 -5.45 -16.67 -15.07
C ILE A 72 -4.91 -15.37 -15.68
N GLN A 73 -5.07 -15.19 -17.00
CA GLN A 73 -4.67 -13.96 -17.66
C GLN A 73 -5.48 -12.74 -17.17
N GLU A 74 -6.80 -12.88 -17.05
CA GLU A 74 -7.69 -11.84 -16.52
C GLU A 74 -7.39 -11.50 -15.06
N TYR A 75 -7.03 -12.50 -14.24
CA TYR A 75 -6.60 -12.28 -12.86
C TYR A 75 -5.31 -11.46 -12.79
N LEU A 76 -4.29 -11.82 -13.58
CA LEU A 76 -3.03 -11.10 -13.62
C LEU A 76 -3.20 -9.66 -14.14
N ASP A 77 -4.04 -9.46 -15.15
CA ASP A 77 -4.39 -8.13 -15.66
C ASP A 77 -5.14 -7.30 -14.60
N SER A 78 -6.06 -7.92 -13.86
CA SER A 78 -6.74 -7.27 -12.73
C SER A 78 -5.77 -6.85 -11.63
N LEU A 79 -4.72 -7.65 -11.40
CA LEU A 79 -3.69 -7.34 -10.42
C LEU A 79 -2.77 -6.21 -10.89
N ASP A 80 -2.39 -6.18 -12.18
CA ASP A 80 -1.65 -5.07 -12.80
C ASP A 80 -2.47 -3.75 -12.72
N LYS A 81 -3.79 -3.79 -12.97
CA LYS A 81 -4.71 -2.65 -12.80
C LYS A 81 -4.81 -2.18 -11.35
N PHE A 82 -4.85 -3.11 -10.40
CA PHE A 82 -4.87 -2.79 -8.97
C PHE A 82 -3.61 -2.05 -8.53
N ILE A 83 -2.43 -2.49 -8.99
CA ILE A 83 -1.16 -1.79 -8.76
C ILE A 83 -1.19 -0.37 -9.36
N GLY A 84 -1.72 -0.21 -10.58
CA GLY A 84 -1.91 1.12 -11.18
C GLY A 84 -2.82 2.03 -10.36
N THR A 85 -3.88 1.47 -9.77
CA THR A 85 -4.78 2.20 -8.87
C THR A 85 -4.07 2.64 -7.58
N LEU A 86 -3.24 1.78 -6.98
CA LEU A 86 -2.43 2.11 -5.81
C LEU A 86 -1.46 3.26 -6.10
N SER A 87 -0.76 3.21 -7.24
CA SER A 87 0.16 4.27 -7.66
C SER A 87 -0.55 5.61 -7.84
N SER A 88 -1.74 5.58 -8.45
CA SER A 88 -2.58 6.77 -8.62
C SER A 88 -3.05 7.34 -7.28
N ALA A 89 -3.50 6.47 -6.36
CA ALA A 89 -3.89 6.87 -5.01
C ALA A 89 -2.73 7.49 -4.23
N ARG A 90 -1.53 6.91 -4.33
CA ARG A 90 -0.30 7.47 -3.73
C ARG A 90 -0.02 8.88 -4.27
N HIS A 91 0.01 9.04 -5.59
CA HIS A 91 0.29 10.33 -6.21
C HIS A 91 -0.73 11.41 -5.81
N ASN A 92 -2.02 11.06 -5.76
CA ASN A 92 -3.08 11.98 -5.34
C ASN A 92 -2.95 12.41 -3.86
N LEU A 93 -2.46 11.53 -2.99
CA LEU A 93 -2.23 11.84 -1.58
C LEU A 93 -1.00 12.72 -1.39
N GLU A 94 0.08 12.47 -2.15
CA GLU A 94 1.31 13.28 -2.14
C GLU A 94 1.09 14.67 -2.75
N GLY A 95 0.24 14.77 -3.78
CA GLY A 95 -0.12 16.02 -4.45
C GLY A 95 -1.10 16.92 -3.68
N LYS A 96 -1.42 16.62 -2.41
CA LYS A 96 -2.31 17.47 -1.60
C LYS A 96 -1.64 18.82 -1.31
N ILE A 97 -2.38 19.89 -1.61
CA ILE A 97 -2.07 21.24 -1.12
C ILE A 97 -2.24 21.23 0.40
N GLU A 98 -1.14 21.35 1.13
CA GLU A 98 -1.20 21.63 2.56
C GLU A 98 -1.54 23.11 2.75
N LEU A 99 -2.75 23.40 3.23
CA LEU A 99 -3.13 24.75 3.65
C LEU A 99 -2.22 25.15 4.80
N LYS A 100 -1.42 26.19 4.61
CA LYS A 100 -0.61 26.76 5.69
C LYS A 100 -1.54 27.27 6.78
N ARG A 101 -1.18 26.97 8.03
CA ARG A 101 -1.82 27.60 9.19
C ARG A 101 -1.63 29.12 9.05
N VAL A 102 -2.72 29.87 9.03
CA VAL A 102 -2.65 31.32 9.05
C VAL A 102 -2.21 31.72 10.45
N ASP A 103 -1.05 32.36 10.57
CA ASP A 103 -0.64 32.98 11.83
C ASP A 103 -1.62 34.11 12.15
N SER A 104 -2.54 33.82 13.07
CA SER A 104 -3.61 34.73 13.45
C SER A 104 -3.07 35.96 14.21
N SER A 105 -1.86 35.85 14.76
CA SER A 105 -1.15 36.91 15.47
C SER A 105 -0.93 38.15 14.58
N ASN A 106 -0.49 37.95 13.34
CA ASN A 106 -0.26 39.07 12.41
C ASN A 106 -1.56 39.65 11.83
N PHE A 107 -2.67 38.92 11.87
CA PHE A 107 -3.94 39.37 11.31
C PHE A 107 -4.66 40.35 12.23
N LEU A 108 -4.61 40.11 13.55
CA LEU A 108 -5.22 40.99 14.54
C LEU A 108 -4.40 42.26 14.80
N GLU A 109 -3.07 42.21 14.68
CA GLU A 109 -2.20 43.39 14.86
C GLU A 109 -2.37 44.46 13.76
N ASN A 110 -2.90 44.08 12.59
CA ASN A 110 -3.08 44.98 11.45
C ASN A 110 -4.52 45.45 11.24
N MET A 111 -5.45 45.12 12.15
CA MET A 111 -6.84 45.56 12.07
C MET A 111 -7.04 46.92 12.74
N HIS A 112 -7.60 47.89 12.00
CA HIS A 112 -7.99 49.18 12.56
C HIS A 112 -9.49 49.17 12.94
N PRO A 113 -9.92 49.88 14.01
CA PRO A 113 -11.33 49.90 14.43
C PRO A 113 -12.34 50.29 13.33
N SER A 114 -11.90 51.05 12.32
CA SER A 114 -12.72 51.41 11.15
C SER A 114 -13.12 50.22 10.26
N ASP A 115 -12.36 49.13 10.32
CA ASP A 115 -12.57 47.95 9.48
C ASP A 115 -13.79 47.14 9.93
N PHE A 116 -14.30 47.39 11.15
CA PHE A 116 -15.50 46.77 11.71
C PHE A 116 -16.79 47.56 11.49
N ILE A 117 -16.69 48.79 10.95
CA ILE A 117 -17.86 49.68 10.80
C ILE A 117 -18.72 49.32 9.58
N ASN A 118 -18.21 48.53 8.65
CA ASN A 118 -18.92 48.10 7.44
C ASN A 118 -19.07 46.57 7.30
N ALA A 119 -18.89 45.82 8.39
CA ALA A 119 -19.02 44.36 8.41
C ALA A 119 -20.45 43.91 8.77
#